data_AF-A0A356AL04-F1
#
_entry.id   AF-A0A356AL04-F1
#
_cell.length_a   1.000
_cell.length_b   1.000
_cell.length_c   1.000
_cell.angle_alpha   90.00
_cell.angle_beta   90.00
_cell.angle_gamma   90.00
#
_symmetry.space_group_name_H-M   'P 1'
#
loop_
_entity.id
_entity.type
_entity.pdbx_description
1 polymer ?
#
loop_
_entity_poly.entity_id
_entity_poly.type
_entity_poly.pdbx_seq_one_letter_code
_entity_poly.pdbx_strand_id
1 'polypeptide(L)'
;TVSGGDELSPRLESAFHKTIKKVSGDIECLKFNTAIAAMMALMNDISEAGSVTRGELKILTILLNPFAPHITEEVWDRQKLGEGFVAQQKWPEYDESKCRDDTVEIAVQVNGKVRARLTVDAGIDQKAAVEKAEAVSKVAAEIEGKRIVKEIYVPRKLVNIVAK
;
A
#
# COMPACT_ATOMS: atom_id res chain seq x y z
N THR A 1 11.92 8.99 -14.36
CA THR A 1 13.33 9.45 -14.41
C THR A 1 14.07 8.96 -13.19
N VAL A 2 15.32 8.50 -13.32
CA VAL A 2 16.14 8.06 -12.17
C VAL A 2 16.86 9.27 -11.55
N SER A 3 16.55 9.59 -10.30
CA SER A 3 17.27 10.60 -9.51
C SER A 3 18.48 9.96 -8.82
N GLY A 4 19.65 10.60 -8.85
CA GLY A 4 20.95 10.03 -8.48
C GLY A 4 21.21 9.68 -7.00
N GLY A 5 20.17 9.46 -6.19
CA GLY A 5 20.31 9.03 -4.79
C GLY A 5 20.29 7.51 -4.64
N ASP A 6 21.05 6.97 -3.69
CA ASP A 6 21.07 5.54 -3.34
C ASP A 6 20.11 5.17 -2.19
N GLU A 7 19.42 6.17 -1.62
CA GLU A 7 18.46 5.98 -0.53
C GLU A 7 17.02 5.94 -1.03
N LEU A 8 16.12 5.36 -0.22
CA LEU A 8 14.68 5.42 -0.45
C LEU A 8 14.19 6.86 -0.29
N SER A 9 13.39 7.34 -1.22
CA SER A 9 12.74 8.65 -1.08
C SER A 9 11.68 8.59 0.03
N PRO A 10 11.51 9.66 0.84
CA PRO A 10 10.50 9.66 1.91
C PRO A 10 9.09 9.36 1.43
N ARG A 11 8.78 9.70 0.16
CA ARG A 11 7.47 9.46 -0.45
C ARG A 11 7.20 7.97 -0.72
N LEU A 12 8.22 7.21 -1.13
CA LEU A 12 8.07 5.80 -1.53
C LEU A 12 8.61 4.83 -0.47
N GLU A 13 9.29 5.31 0.56
CA GLU A 13 9.92 4.51 1.61
C GLU A 13 8.97 3.44 2.19
N SER A 14 7.76 3.83 2.60
CA SER A 14 6.76 2.88 3.13
C SER A 14 6.31 1.86 2.08
N ALA A 15 6.10 2.28 0.83
CA ALA A 15 5.66 1.40 -0.26
C ALA A 15 6.74 0.35 -0.59
N PHE A 16 8.02 0.73 -0.58
CA PHE A 16 9.13 -0.19 -0.76
C PHE A 16 9.22 -1.20 0.39
N HIS A 17 9.19 -0.77 1.65
CA HIS A 17 9.23 -1.70 2.78
C HIS A 17 8.06 -2.70 2.78
N LYS A 18 6.84 -2.24 2.49
CA LYS A 18 5.66 -3.11 2.35
C LYS A 18 5.83 -4.11 1.21
N THR A 19 6.36 -3.67 0.08
CA THR A 19 6.59 -4.53 -1.09
C THR A 19 7.66 -5.57 -0.80
N ILE A 20 8.79 -5.19 -0.20
CA ILE A 20 9.85 -6.13 0.21
C ILE A 20 9.26 -7.19 1.14
N LYS A 21 8.56 -6.79 2.20
CA LYS A 21 7.92 -7.71 3.16
C LYS A 21 6.98 -8.68 2.46
N LYS A 22 6.10 -8.16 1.61
CA LYS A 22 5.09 -8.96 0.92
C LYS A 22 5.69 -9.94 -0.08
N VAL A 23 6.62 -9.50 -0.92
CA VAL A 23 7.28 -10.35 -1.93
C VAL A 23 8.10 -11.45 -1.24
N SER A 24 8.82 -11.11 -0.16
CA SER A 24 9.59 -12.10 0.62
C SER A 24 8.69 -13.22 1.13
N GLY A 25 7.60 -12.88 1.83
CA GLY A 25 6.67 -13.89 2.35
C GLY A 25 5.90 -14.64 1.26
N ASP A 26 5.53 -13.97 0.17
CA ASP A 26 4.83 -14.61 -0.95
C ASP A 26 5.72 -15.62 -1.69
N ILE A 27 7.03 -15.35 -1.84
CA ILE A 27 7.98 -16.30 -2.43
C ILE A 27 8.10 -17.55 -1.55
N GLU A 28 8.25 -17.39 -0.23
CA GLU A 28 8.32 -18.52 0.72
C GLU A 28 7.05 -19.37 0.71
N CYS A 29 5.89 -18.73 0.51
CA CYS A 29 4.60 -19.39 0.44
C CYS A 29 4.20 -19.87 -0.98
N LEU A 30 5.10 -19.75 -1.98
CA LEU A 30 4.85 -20.08 -3.39
C LEU A 30 3.65 -19.32 -4.02
N LYS A 31 3.35 -18.12 -3.53
CA LYS A 31 2.29 -17.23 -4.03
C LYS A 31 2.85 -16.21 -5.03
N PHE A 32 3.47 -16.69 -6.09
CA PHE A 32 4.18 -15.86 -7.07
C PHE A 32 3.29 -14.82 -7.76
N ASN A 33 2.02 -15.16 -8.02
CA ASN A 33 1.05 -14.24 -8.61
C ASN A 33 0.80 -13.01 -7.72
N THR A 34 0.71 -13.18 -6.40
CA THR A 34 0.50 -12.05 -5.49
C THR A 34 1.78 -11.26 -5.25
N ALA A 35 2.96 -11.88 -5.35
CA ALA A 35 4.24 -11.18 -5.34
C ALA A 35 4.37 -10.24 -6.55
N ILE A 36 4.06 -10.73 -7.75
CA ILE A 36 4.07 -9.91 -8.97
C ILE A 36 3.05 -8.77 -8.87
N ALA A 37 1.84 -9.05 -8.37
CA ALA A 37 0.83 -8.01 -8.17
C ALA A 37 1.28 -6.92 -7.18
N ALA A 38 2.06 -7.27 -6.16
CA ALA A 38 2.64 -6.29 -5.23
C ALA A 38 3.65 -5.37 -5.93
N MET A 39 4.53 -5.93 -6.76
CA MET A 39 5.49 -5.15 -7.54
C MET A 39 4.80 -4.27 -8.60
N MET A 40 3.68 -4.74 -9.19
CA MET A 40 2.86 -3.91 -10.08
C MET A 40 2.24 -2.72 -9.36
N ALA A 41 1.75 -2.91 -8.13
CA ALA A 41 1.24 -1.81 -7.31
C ALA A 41 2.36 -0.79 -7.00
N LEU A 42 3.54 -1.26 -6.61
CA LEU A 42 4.71 -0.40 -6.39
C LEU A 42 5.09 0.40 -7.64
N MET A 43 5.02 -0.19 -8.83
CA MET A 43 5.26 0.54 -10.08
C MET A 43 4.27 1.67 -10.32
N ASN A 44 3.00 1.50 -9.91
CA ASN A 44 2.01 2.58 -9.99
C ASN A 44 2.39 3.72 -9.05
N ASP A 45 2.80 3.41 -7.82
CA ASP A 45 3.25 4.41 -6.84
C ASP A 45 4.47 5.18 -7.37
N ILE A 46 5.45 4.49 -7.98
CA ILE A 46 6.61 5.10 -8.63
C ILE A 46 6.18 6.00 -9.80
N SER A 47 5.23 5.55 -10.61
CA SER A 47 4.71 6.35 -11.73
C SER A 47 4.02 7.63 -11.24
N GLU A 48 3.29 7.56 -10.13
CA GLU A 48 2.64 8.72 -9.50
C GLU A 48 3.67 9.65 -8.83
N ALA A 49 4.77 9.11 -8.33
CA ALA A 49 5.90 9.88 -7.84
C ALA A 49 6.63 10.62 -8.97
N GLY A 50 6.62 10.09 -10.19
CA GLY A 50 7.22 10.67 -11.41
C GLY A 50 8.74 10.46 -11.53
N SER A 51 9.39 10.07 -10.42
CA SER A 51 10.80 9.72 -10.38
C SER A 51 11.05 8.59 -9.39
N VAL A 52 12.18 7.90 -9.59
CA VAL A 52 12.66 6.83 -8.72
C VAL A 52 14.12 7.09 -8.42
N THR A 53 14.57 6.81 -7.21
CA THR A 53 16.00 6.88 -6.88
C THR A 53 16.75 5.67 -7.44
N ARG A 54 18.08 5.74 -7.51
CA ARG A 54 18.91 4.59 -7.89
C ARG A 54 18.77 3.46 -6.86
N GLY A 55 18.67 3.80 -5.57
CA GLY A 55 18.43 2.83 -4.49
C GLY A 55 17.09 2.10 -4.62
N GLU A 56 16.04 2.84 -4.92
CA GLU A 56 14.70 2.30 -5.18
C GLU A 56 14.68 1.38 -6.40
N LEU A 57 15.29 1.81 -7.51
CA LEU A 57 15.37 0.98 -8.72
C LEU A 57 16.18 -0.29 -8.48
N LYS A 58 17.26 -0.20 -7.69
CA LYS A 58 18.07 -1.35 -7.26
C LYS A 58 17.24 -2.37 -6.50
N ILE A 59 16.46 -1.94 -5.52
CA ILE A 59 15.59 -2.82 -4.73
C ILE A 59 14.55 -3.49 -5.62
N LEU A 60 13.84 -2.72 -6.45
CA LEU A 60 12.84 -3.28 -7.37
C LEU A 60 13.45 -4.32 -8.31
N THR A 61 14.66 -4.07 -8.81
CA THR A 61 15.40 -4.97 -9.70
C THR A 61 15.73 -6.29 -9.00
N ILE A 62 16.19 -6.25 -7.75
CA ILE A 62 16.48 -7.47 -6.96
C ILE A 62 15.19 -8.26 -6.69
N LEU A 63 14.11 -7.59 -6.28
CA LEU A 63 12.81 -8.24 -6.01
C LEU A 63 12.23 -8.92 -7.25
N LEU A 64 12.43 -8.34 -8.44
CA LEU A 64 11.93 -8.86 -9.71
C LEU A 64 12.79 -10.00 -10.28
N ASN A 65 14.05 -10.12 -9.85
CA ASN A 65 15.01 -11.06 -10.43
C ASN A 65 14.56 -12.53 -10.43
N PRO A 66 13.93 -13.08 -9.37
CA PRO A 66 13.41 -14.44 -9.38
C PRO A 66 12.34 -14.71 -10.46
N PHE A 67 11.70 -13.67 -10.98
CA PHE A 67 10.61 -13.77 -11.95
C PHE A 67 11.04 -13.41 -13.37
N ALA A 68 11.91 -12.41 -13.53
CA ALA A 68 12.37 -11.91 -14.82
C ALA A 68 13.90 -11.65 -14.81
N PRO A 69 14.73 -12.71 -14.68
CA PRO A 69 16.17 -12.55 -14.47
C PRO A 69 16.85 -11.81 -15.63
N HIS A 70 16.55 -12.16 -16.88
CA HIS A 70 17.21 -11.55 -18.04
C HIS A 70 17.01 -10.03 -18.14
N ILE A 71 15.79 -9.55 -17.89
CA ILE A 71 15.50 -8.11 -17.93
C ILE A 71 16.15 -7.40 -16.76
N THR A 72 16.13 -8.01 -15.58
CA THR A 72 16.73 -7.40 -14.38
C THR A 72 18.24 -7.29 -14.48
N GLU A 73 18.94 -8.26 -15.07
CA GLU A 73 20.38 -8.15 -15.35
C GLU A 73 20.70 -7.01 -16.34
N GLU A 74 19.92 -6.88 -17.42
CA GLU A 74 20.09 -5.77 -18.38
C GLU A 74 19.86 -4.41 -17.73
N VAL A 75 18.82 -4.28 -16.89
CA VAL A 75 18.52 -3.06 -16.14
C VAL A 75 19.64 -2.74 -15.15
N TRP A 76 20.14 -3.75 -14.44
CA TRP A 76 21.20 -3.61 -13.45
C TRP A 76 22.49 -3.05 -14.04
N ASP A 77 22.93 -3.61 -15.19
CA ASP A 77 24.12 -3.15 -15.88
C ASP A 77 23.92 -1.76 -16.48
N ARG A 78 22.84 -1.53 -17.25
CA ARG A 78 22.58 -0.24 -17.90
C ARG A 78 22.44 0.92 -16.91
N GLN A 79 21.87 0.67 -15.74
CA GLN A 79 21.65 1.68 -14.71
C GLN A 79 22.76 1.70 -13.65
N LYS A 80 23.78 0.84 -13.78
CA LYS A 80 24.92 0.73 -12.87
C LYS A 80 24.47 0.59 -11.42
N LEU A 81 23.55 -0.33 -11.13
CA LEU A 81 22.91 -0.48 -9.80
C LEU A 81 23.81 -1.17 -8.77
N GLY A 82 24.89 -1.79 -9.22
CA GLY A 82 25.93 -2.39 -8.40
C GLY A 82 26.91 -3.19 -9.24
N GLU A 83 27.70 -4.02 -8.59
CA GLU A 83 28.69 -4.90 -9.23
C GLU A 83 28.18 -6.34 -9.24
N GLY A 84 28.64 -7.13 -10.22
CA GLY A 84 28.25 -8.53 -10.38
C GLY A 84 26.81 -8.71 -10.87
N PHE A 85 26.31 -9.93 -10.76
CA PHE A 85 24.96 -10.30 -11.20
C PHE A 85 23.91 -9.97 -10.14
N VAL A 86 22.69 -9.63 -10.56
CA VAL A 86 21.55 -9.39 -9.67
C VAL A 86 21.26 -10.64 -8.83
N ALA A 87 21.36 -11.83 -9.44
CA ALA A 87 21.14 -13.11 -8.77
C ALA A 87 22.11 -13.41 -7.61
N GLN A 88 23.23 -12.68 -7.51
CA GLN A 88 24.23 -12.81 -6.45
C GLN A 88 24.09 -11.75 -5.36
N GLN A 89 23.17 -10.80 -5.53
CA GLN A 89 22.98 -9.72 -4.58
C GLN A 89 22.25 -10.21 -3.33
N LYS A 90 22.47 -9.51 -2.22
CA LYS A 90 21.71 -9.73 -1.00
C LYS A 90 20.25 -9.35 -1.23
N TRP A 91 19.36 -10.18 -0.69
CA TRP A 91 17.94 -9.87 -0.65
C TRP A 91 17.70 -8.61 0.21
N PRO A 92 16.86 -7.66 -0.23
CA PRO A 92 16.63 -6.43 0.52
C PRO A 92 15.91 -6.70 1.85
N GLU A 93 16.30 -5.96 2.88
CA GLU A 93 15.67 -6.00 4.20
C GLU A 93 14.55 -4.94 4.31
N TYR A 94 13.57 -5.18 5.16
CA TYR A 94 12.48 -4.23 5.41
C TYR A 94 12.41 -3.82 6.88
N ASP A 95 11.93 -2.60 7.13
CA ASP A 95 11.62 -2.10 8.46
C ASP A 95 10.12 -2.27 8.74
N GLU A 96 9.81 -3.06 9.77
CA GLU A 96 8.43 -3.35 10.20
C GLU A 96 7.68 -2.08 10.65
N SER A 97 8.39 -1.07 11.16
CA SER A 97 7.78 0.20 11.57
C SER A 97 7.27 1.00 10.37
N LYS A 98 7.98 0.92 9.23
CA LYS A 98 7.62 1.59 7.96
C LYS A 98 6.51 0.87 7.19
N CYS A 99 6.22 -0.37 7.56
CA CYS A 99 5.14 -1.18 6.99
C CYS A 99 3.75 -0.83 7.54
N ARG A 100 3.66 0.01 8.58
CA ARG A 100 2.38 0.41 9.16
C ARG A 100 1.76 1.49 8.29
N ASP A 101 0.51 1.28 7.86
CA ASP A 101 -0.28 2.39 7.35
C ASP A 101 -0.70 3.27 8.52
N ASP A 102 -0.36 4.56 8.48
CA ASP A 102 -0.86 5.54 9.44
C ASP A 102 -2.33 5.89 9.16
N THR A 103 -2.77 5.71 7.91
CA THR A 103 -4.14 5.94 7.47
C THR A 103 -4.68 4.76 6.66
N VAL A 104 -5.97 4.50 6.76
CA VAL A 104 -6.68 3.40 6.07
C VAL A 104 -7.95 3.93 5.43
N GLU A 105 -8.25 3.43 4.24
CA GLU A 105 -9.53 3.69 3.57
C GLU A 105 -10.59 2.72 4.13
N ILE A 106 -11.63 3.27 4.76
CA ILE A 106 -12.78 2.50 5.25
C ILE A 106 -14.02 2.79 4.40
N ALA A 107 -14.82 1.75 4.14
CA ALA A 107 -16.10 1.92 3.48
C ALA A 107 -17.15 2.42 4.50
N VAL A 108 -17.93 3.44 4.13
CA VAL A 108 -19.07 3.90 4.92
C VAL A 108 -20.35 3.36 4.32
N GLN A 109 -21.09 2.61 5.13
CA GLN A 109 -22.34 1.97 4.75
C GLN A 109 -23.50 2.55 5.56
N VAL A 110 -24.66 2.67 4.91
CA VAL A 110 -25.94 2.93 5.58
C VAL A 110 -26.89 1.80 5.24
N ASN A 111 -27.41 1.12 6.26
CA ASN A 111 -28.25 -0.07 6.11
C ASN A 111 -27.64 -1.12 5.17
N GLY A 112 -26.31 -1.32 5.24
CA GLY A 112 -25.56 -2.28 4.42
C GLY A 112 -25.23 -1.84 3.00
N LYS A 113 -25.65 -0.65 2.54
CA LYS A 113 -25.29 -0.10 1.23
C LYS A 113 -24.11 0.88 1.35
N VAL A 114 -23.05 0.69 0.56
CA VAL A 114 -21.90 1.61 0.53
C VAL A 114 -22.34 2.96 -0.03
N ARG A 115 -22.08 4.03 0.73
CA ARG A 115 -22.43 5.41 0.37
C ARG A 115 -21.21 6.29 0.13
N ALA A 116 -20.13 6.02 0.86
CA ALA A 116 -18.89 6.75 0.74
C ALA A 116 -17.70 5.88 1.13
N ARG A 117 -16.50 6.41 0.89
CA ARG A 117 -15.25 5.87 1.42
C ARG A 117 -14.51 7.01 2.10
N LEU A 118 -13.87 6.71 3.22
CA LEU A 118 -13.18 7.68 4.05
C LEU A 118 -11.77 7.21 4.35
N THR A 119 -10.81 8.11 4.22
CA THR A 119 -9.45 7.90 4.72
C THR A 119 -9.41 8.35 6.18
N VAL A 120 -9.12 7.42 7.09
CA VAL A 120 -9.08 7.66 8.54
C VAL A 120 -7.77 7.15 9.11
N ASP A 121 -7.38 7.62 10.30
CA ASP A 121 -6.21 7.08 11.00
C ASP A 121 -6.38 5.59 11.26
N ALA A 122 -5.32 4.82 11.06
CA ALA A 122 -5.38 3.37 11.13
C ALA A 122 -5.70 2.83 12.54
N GLY A 123 -5.50 3.66 13.56
CA GLY A 123 -5.86 3.41 14.96
C GLY A 123 -7.09 4.19 15.43
N ILE A 124 -7.91 4.74 14.52
CA ILE A 124 -9.11 5.51 14.89
C ILE A 124 -10.06 4.63 15.72
N ASP A 125 -10.54 5.18 16.83
CA ASP A 125 -11.52 4.53 17.67
C ASP A 125 -12.92 4.56 17.03
N GLN A 126 -13.80 3.70 17.51
CA GLN A 126 -15.15 3.56 16.96
C GLN A 126 -15.93 4.88 16.94
N LYS A 127 -15.84 5.70 17.99
CA LYS A 127 -16.64 6.93 18.07
C LYS A 127 -16.16 7.94 17.04
N ALA A 128 -14.86 8.19 17.00
CA ALA A 128 -14.29 9.11 16.01
C ALA A 128 -14.52 8.64 14.57
N ALA A 129 -14.50 7.33 14.32
CA ALA A 129 -14.80 6.76 13.00
C ALA A 129 -16.26 6.99 12.59
N VAL A 130 -17.21 6.83 13.51
CA VAL A 130 -18.64 7.08 13.27
C VAL A 130 -18.90 8.56 13.06
N GLU A 131 -18.34 9.45 13.89
CA GLU A 131 -18.50 10.91 13.73
C GLU A 131 -18.01 11.37 12.35
N LYS A 132 -16.83 10.89 11.91
CA LYS A 132 -16.32 11.18 10.56
C LYS A 132 -17.24 10.61 9.47
N ALA A 133 -17.85 9.44 9.68
CA ALA A 133 -18.79 8.83 8.76
C ALA A 133 -20.09 9.62 8.62
N GLU A 134 -20.65 10.11 9.72
CA GLU A 134 -21.87 10.92 9.76
C GLU A 134 -21.67 12.30 9.12
N ALA A 135 -20.48 12.89 9.27
CA ALA A 135 -20.14 14.17 8.66
C ALA A 135 -20.07 14.13 7.11
N VAL A 136 -20.08 12.96 6.49
CA VAL A 136 -20.10 12.85 5.03
C VAL A 136 -21.46 13.26 4.49
N SER A 137 -21.50 14.25 3.60
CA SER A 137 -22.74 14.80 3.02
C SER A 137 -23.72 13.74 2.49
N LYS A 138 -23.22 12.71 1.79
CA LYS A 138 -24.05 11.59 1.30
C LYS A 138 -24.62 10.71 2.40
N VAL A 139 -23.93 10.59 3.53
CA VAL A 139 -24.35 9.80 4.67
C VAL A 139 -25.32 10.60 5.53
N ALA A 140 -24.99 11.86 5.82
CA ALA A 140 -25.85 12.83 6.50
C ALA A 140 -27.24 12.92 5.86
N ALA A 141 -27.31 13.07 4.53
CA ALA A 141 -28.57 13.11 3.79
C ALA A 141 -29.38 11.81 3.89
N GLU A 142 -28.70 10.65 4.02
CA GLU A 142 -29.37 9.35 4.10
C GLU A 142 -29.88 9.05 5.52
N ILE A 143 -29.25 9.63 6.55
CA ILE A 143 -29.64 9.48 7.97
C ILE A 143 -30.56 10.60 8.46
N GLU A 144 -30.73 11.67 7.69
CA GLU A 144 -31.60 12.80 8.02
C GLU A 144 -33.04 12.33 8.29
N GLY A 145 -33.58 12.71 9.44
CA GLY A 145 -34.93 12.31 9.88
C GLY A 145 -35.08 10.86 10.33
N LYS A 146 -34.02 10.04 10.32
CA LYS A 146 -34.04 8.64 10.76
C LYS A 146 -33.43 8.48 12.14
N ARG A 147 -33.90 7.48 12.89
CA ARG A 147 -33.31 7.11 14.18
C ARG A 147 -32.18 6.12 13.97
N ILE A 148 -30.99 6.45 14.45
CA ILE A 148 -29.86 5.51 14.48
C ILE A 148 -30.17 4.40 15.49
N VAL A 149 -30.20 3.16 15.01
CA VAL A 149 -30.50 1.96 15.81
C VAL A 149 -29.22 1.25 16.23
N LYS A 150 -28.20 1.26 15.36
CA LYS A 150 -26.94 0.56 15.60
C LYS A 150 -25.81 1.14 14.76
N GLU A 151 -24.65 1.30 15.39
CA GLU A 151 -23.40 1.63 14.73
C GLU A 151 -22.48 0.41 14.80
N ILE A 152 -21.92 0.01 13.65
CA ILE A 152 -21.03 -1.14 13.55
C ILE A 152 -19.73 -0.66 12.94
N TYR A 153 -18.65 -0.71 13.73
CA TYR A 153 -17.31 -0.45 13.25
C TYR A 153 -16.52 -1.75 13.15
N VAL A 154 -15.95 -2.00 11.97
CA VAL A 154 -14.97 -3.06 11.76
C VAL A 154 -13.63 -2.38 11.50
N PRO A 155 -12.66 -2.47 12.44
CA PRO A 155 -11.39 -1.78 12.34
C PRO A 155 -10.70 -1.98 10.98
N ARG A 156 -10.20 -0.89 10.40
CA ARG A 156 -9.52 -0.85 9.10
C ARG A 156 -10.34 -1.37 7.90
N LYS A 157 -11.66 -1.57 8.05
CA LYS A 157 -12.51 -2.10 6.96
C LYS A 157 -13.71 -1.21 6.67
N LEU A 158 -14.60 -0.99 7.64
CA LEU A 158 -15.86 -0.28 7.40
C LEU A 158 -16.50 0.30 8.65
N VAL A 159 -17.36 1.29 8.43
CA VAL A 159 -18.38 1.76 9.37
C VAL A 159 -19.74 1.52 8.72
N ASN A 160 -20.66 0.85 9.41
CA ASN A 160 -22.03 0.65 8.96
C ASN A 160 -23.01 1.25 9.97
N ILE A 161 -23.82 2.19 9.51
CA ILE A 161 -24.84 2.88 10.29
C ILE A 161 -26.20 2.29 9.93
N VAL A 162 -26.86 1.71 10.92
CA VAL A 162 -28.22 1.18 10.78
C VAL A 162 -29.20 2.25 11.25
N ALA A 163 -29.94 2.85 10.31
CA ALA A 163 -30.90 3.91 10.58
C ALA A 163 -32.30 3.50 10.11
N LYS A 164 -33.31 3.73 10.95
CA LYS A 164 -34.73 3.43 10.69
C LYS A 164 -35.57 4.68 10.64
#